data_AF-A0A9R0KB67-F1
#
_entry.id   AF-A0A9R0KB67-F1
#
_cell.length_a   1.000
_cell.length_b   1.000
_cell.length_c   1.000
_cell.angle_alpha   90.00
_cell.angle_beta   90.00
_cell.angle_gamma   90.00
#
_symmetry.space_group_name_H-M   'P 1'
#
loop_
_entity.id
_entity.type
_entity.pdbx_description
1 polymer ?
#
loop_
_entity_poly.entity_id
_entity_poly.type
_entity_poly.pdbx_seq_one_letter_code
_entity_poly.pdbx_strand_id
1 'polypeptide(L)'
;MAEGYQAKECAAFIARYLKKSNNPSHIVDNHSNSKSFFPKVGRPIKGKGRTSKKKKHPGFMIDRIIWAQAHRYVLFNCDCEEVERYINEHQIFVSTQRKRKWNSAQDHSKDFMEWFRDQVDLKLREDERE
;
A
#
# COMPACT_ATOMS: atom_id res chain seq x y z
N MET A 1 -0.97 -34.02 19.71
CA MET A 1 0.39 -33.48 19.92
C MET A 1 0.77 -32.39 18.90
N ALA A 2 -0.20 -31.63 18.34
CA ALA A 2 0.07 -30.61 17.29
C ALA A 2 0.13 -29.17 17.84
N GLU A 3 -0.71 -28.83 18.83
CA GLU A 3 -0.77 -27.46 19.40
C GLU A 3 0.53 -27.03 20.09
N GLY A 4 1.23 -27.96 20.76
CA GLY A 4 2.51 -27.66 21.42
C GLY A 4 3.62 -27.26 20.45
N TYR A 5 3.56 -27.74 19.20
CA TYR A 5 4.52 -27.37 18.16
C TYR A 5 4.29 -25.94 17.67
N GLN A 6 3.03 -25.56 17.45
CA GLN A 6 2.68 -24.21 16.99
C GLN A 6 3.02 -23.14 18.04
N ALA A 7 2.73 -23.40 19.32
CA ALA A 7 3.09 -22.48 20.40
C ALA A 7 4.62 -22.30 20.53
N LYS A 8 5.39 -23.38 20.35
CA LYS A 8 6.85 -23.37 20.39
C LYS A 8 7.45 -22.57 19.23
N GLU A 9 6.93 -22.73 18.01
CA GLU A 9 7.38 -21.96 16.84
C GLU A 9 7.01 -20.46 16.98
N CYS A 10 5.82 -20.14 17.49
CA CYS A 10 5.43 -18.74 17.77
C CYS A 10 6.38 -18.08 18.79
N ALA A 11 6.71 -18.77 19.88
CA ALA A 11 7.65 -18.27 20.88
C ALA A 11 9.07 -18.10 20.32
N ALA A 12 9.55 -19.06 19.53
CA ALA A 12 10.86 -19.00 18.90
C ALA A 12 10.98 -17.84 17.89
N PHE A 13 9.92 -17.60 17.12
CA PHE A 13 9.83 -16.47 16.20
C PHE A 13 9.89 -15.13 16.93
N ILE A 14 9.07 -14.94 17.97
CA ILE A 14 9.04 -13.71 18.79
C ILE A 14 10.41 -13.46 19.45
N ALA A 15 11.06 -14.50 19.97
CA ALA A 15 12.39 -14.38 20.59
C ALA A 15 13.46 -13.94 19.59
N ARG A 16 13.47 -14.49 18.36
CA ARG A 16 14.40 -14.07 17.30
C ARG A 16 14.17 -12.61 16.87
N TYR A 17 12.89 -12.22 16.75
CA TYR A 17 12.51 -10.86 16.35
C TYR A 17 12.93 -9.82 17.41
N LEU A 18 12.65 -10.09 18.68
CA LEU A 18 13.05 -9.22 19.79
C LEU A 18 14.58 -9.16 19.97
N LYS A 19 15.28 -10.29 19.80
CA LYS A 19 16.75 -10.32 19.87
C LYS A 19 17.40 -9.49 18.75
N LYS A 20 16.80 -9.49 17.54
CA LYS A 20 17.25 -8.65 16.41
C LYS A 20 17.07 -7.15 16.68
N SER A 21 16.09 -6.77 17.52
CA SER A 21 15.87 -5.38 17.94
C SER A 21 16.91 -4.87 18.96
N ASN A 22 17.68 -5.75 19.60
CA ASN A 22 18.56 -5.39 20.73
C ASN A 22 20.05 -5.32 20.38
N ASN A 23 20.44 -5.41 19.10
CA ASN A 23 21.83 -5.20 18.69
C ASN A 23 22.06 -3.72 18.31
N PRO A 24 22.79 -2.92 19.12
CA PRO A 24 23.17 -1.58 18.75
C PRO A 24 24.63 -1.57 18.29
N SER A 25 24.89 -1.90 17.02
CA SER A 25 26.10 -1.46 16.30
C SER A 25 25.84 -1.64 14.80
N HIS A 26 25.42 -0.60 14.09
CA HIS A 26 26.31 0.28 13.33
C HIS A 26 27.24 -0.53 12.40
N ILE A 27 26.87 -0.68 11.13
CA ILE A 27 27.64 -0.20 9.97
C ILE A 27 26.61 0.26 8.93
N VAL A 28 26.82 1.49 8.52
CA VAL A 28 26.14 2.25 7.48
C VAL A 28 26.25 1.55 6.13
N ASP A 29 25.16 1.49 5.38
CA ASP A 29 25.21 1.85 3.97
C ASP A 29 23.84 2.30 3.47
N ASN A 30 23.83 3.58 3.13
CA ASN A 30 22.93 4.30 2.25
C ASN A 30 21.97 3.44 1.41
N HIS A 31 20.72 3.35 1.86
CA HIS A 31 19.61 3.58 0.93
C HIS A 31 18.48 4.33 1.61
N SER A 32 18.39 5.59 1.19
CA SER A 32 17.32 6.53 1.42
C SER A 32 15.92 5.90 1.25
N ASN A 33 15.00 6.31 2.12
CA ASN A 33 13.53 6.23 1.98
C ASN A 33 12.78 4.93 2.33
N SER A 34 12.94 4.38 3.54
CA SER A 34 11.82 3.66 4.18
C SER A 34 11.12 4.56 5.20
N LYS A 35 10.20 5.41 4.72
CA LYS A 35 9.22 6.08 5.60
C LYS A 35 8.33 4.97 6.19
N SER A 36 8.61 4.60 7.43
CA SER A 36 7.71 3.78 8.26
C SER A 36 6.28 4.32 8.15
N PHE A 37 5.36 3.49 7.66
CA PHE A 37 3.94 3.82 7.47
C PHE A 37 3.21 4.07 8.80
N PHE A 38 3.74 3.56 9.90
CA PHE A 38 3.19 3.78 11.24
C PHE A 38 3.82 5.03 11.87
N PRO A 39 3.01 5.96 12.41
CA PRO A 39 3.55 7.00 13.25
C PRO A 39 4.20 6.33 14.47
N LYS A 40 5.38 6.81 14.87
CA LYS A 40 6.07 6.37 16.08
C LYS A 40 5.30 6.83 17.32
N VAL A 41 4.09 6.33 17.53
CA VAL A 41 3.25 6.60 18.70
C VAL A 41 3.52 5.50 19.69
N GLY A 42 4.43 5.80 20.60
CA GLY A 42 4.78 4.94 21.73
C GLY A 42 5.54 5.78 22.75
N ARG A 43 4.83 6.69 23.45
CA ARG A 43 5.31 7.24 24.72
C ARG A 43 4.13 7.31 25.70
N PRO A 44 4.24 6.73 26.91
CA PRO A 44 3.14 6.65 27.87
C PRO A 44 2.72 8.02 28.42
N ILE A 45 1.43 8.11 28.76
CA ILE A 45 0.78 9.19 29.50
C ILE A 45 1.30 9.16 30.95
N LYS A 46 2.40 9.86 31.24
CA LYS A 46 2.65 10.46 32.57
C LYS A 46 3.83 11.45 32.51
N GLY A 47 3.54 12.73 32.69
CA GLY A 47 4.55 13.78 32.74
C GLY A 47 3.88 15.13 32.86
N LYS A 48 3.68 15.58 34.09
CA LYS A 48 3.08 16.86 34.44
C LYS A 48 3.94 18.00 33.87
N GLY A 49 3.29 18.92 33.16
CA GLY A 49 3.86 20.23 32.83
C GLY A 49 4.83 20.24 31.65
N ARG A 50 4.30 20.60 30.47
CA ARG A 50 4.96 21.54 29.56
C ARG A 50 3.96 22.02 28.52
N THR A 51 3.74 23.33 28.56
CA THR A 51 2.93 24.14 27.66
C THR A 51 2.81 23.53 26.26
N SER A 52 1.64 22.97 25.96
CA SER A 52 1.26 22.63 24.60
C SER A 52 1.09 23.95 23.85
N LYS A 53 2.20 24.53 23.38
CA LYS A 53 2.19 25.32 22.15
C LYS A 53 1.49 24.40 21.17
N LYS A 54 0.23 24.73 20.83
CA LYS A 54 -0.54 24.07 19.77
C LYS A 54 0.35 24.11 18.53
N LYS A 55 1.19 23.09 18.35
CA LYS A 55 1.73 22.76 17.04
C LYS A 55 0.45 22.49 16.27
N LYS A 56 0.05 23.45 15.44
CA LYS A 56 -0.88 23.19 14.35
C LYS A 56 -0.23 22.02 13.64
N HIS A 57 -0.68 20.81 13.94
CA HIS A 57 -0.28 19.65 13.17
C HIS A 57 -0.78 20.00 11.78
N PRO A 58 0.12 20.26 10.80
CA PRO A 58 -0.36 20.32 9.43
C PRO A 58 -1.05 18.96 9.25
N GLY A 59 -2.34 18.97 8.95
CA GLY A 59 -3.11 17.74 8.77
C GLY A 59 -2.31 16.81 7.86
N PHE A 60 -2.40 15.51 8.08
CA PHE A 60 -1.70 14.55 7.24
C PHE A 60 -2.15 14.76 5.79
N MET A 61 -1.32 15.43 4.99
CA MET A 61 -1.57 15.64 3.57
C MET A 61 -1.16 14.35 2.88
N ILE A 62 -2.12 13.72 2.22
CA ILE A 62 -1.87 12.53 1.41
C ILE A 62 -1.04 12.97 0.19
N ASP A 63 0.17 12.42 0.06
CA ASP A 63 1.00 12.60 -1.12
C ASP A 63 0.34 11.92 -2.34
N ARG A 64 0.59 12.42 -3.56
CA ARG A 64 0.02 11.87 -4.80
C ARG A 64 0.28 10.37 -4.95
N ILE A 65 1.45 9.90 -4.51
CA ILE A 65 1.80 8.47 -4.54
C ILE A 65 0.89 7.67 -3.61
N ILE A 66 0.68 8.14 -2.38
CA ILE A 66 -0.19 7.49 -1.39
C ILE A 66 -1.64 7.49 -1.89
N TRP A 67 -2.05 8.61 -2.49
CA TRP A 67 -3.38 8.75 -3.08
C TRP A 67 -3.60 7.73 -4.22
N ALA A 68 -2.65 7.60 -5.15
CA ALA A 68 -2.75 6.64 -6.24
C ALA A 68 -2.78 5.19 -5.74
N GLN A 69 -1.98 4.87 -4.71
CA GLN A 69 -2.00 3.54 -4.08
C GLN A 69 -3.34 3.24 -3.39
N ALA A 70 -3.90 4.21 -2.66
CA ALA A 70 -5.20 4.06 -2.02
C ALA A 70 -6.31 3.85 -3.05
N HIS A 71 -6.31 4.63 -4.13
CA HIS A 71 -7.27 4.47 -5.23
C HIS A 71 -7.16 3.11 -5.91
N ARG A 72 -5.93 2.68 -6.24
CA ARG A 72 -5.72 1.33 -6.78
C ARG A 72 -6.27 0.28 -5.81
N TYR A 73 -5.95 0.38 -4.53
CA TYR A 73 -6.42 -0.59 -3.56
C TYR A 73 -7.95 -0.67 -3.55
N VAL A 74 -8.65 0.47 -3.51
CA VAL A 74 -10.11 0.51 -3.54
C VAL A 74 -10.66 -0.15 -4.81
N LEU A 75 -10.14 0.17 -6.00
CA LEU A 75 -10.66 -0.39 -7.26
C LEU A 75 -10.40 -1.90 -7.42
N PHE A 76 -9.26 -2.39 -6.96
CA PHE A 76 -8.94 -3.83 -7.03
C PHE A 76 -9.63 -4.66 -5.93
N ASN A 77 -10.27 -4.01 -4.95
CA ASN A 77 -10.94 -4.67 -3.83
C ASN A 77 -12.37 -4.15 -3.64
N CYS A 78 -12.94 -3.47 -4.64
CA CYS A 78 -14.37 -3.18 -4.64
C CYS A 78 -15.05 -4.38 -5.28
N ASP A 79 -15.97 -5.01 -4.56
CA ASP A 79 -16.77 -6.13 -5.06
C ASP A 79 -17.83 -5.60 -6.06
N CYS A 80 -17.37 -4.97 -7.15
CA CYS A 80 -18.17 -4.31 -8.16
C CYS A 80 -17.89 -4.95 -9.52
N GLU A 81 -18.86 -5.70 -10.03
CA GLU A 81 -18.77 -6.45 -11.29
C GLU A 81 -18.38 -5.57 -12.49
N GLU A 82 -18.87 -4.32 -12.54
CA GLU A 82 -18.50 -3.41 -13.61
C GLU A 82 -17.01 -3.05 -13.58
N VAL A 83 -16.45 -2.81 -12.39
CA VAL A 83 -15.01 -2.54 -12.24
C VAL A 83 -14.19 -3.78 -12.57
N GLU A 84 -14.65 -4.97 -12.15
CA GLU A 84 -14.00 -6.24 -12.51
C GLU A 84 -13.95 -6.47 -14.02
N ARG A 85 -15.00 -6.09 -14.76
CA ARG A 85 -15.00 -6.14 -16.23
C ARG A 85 -13.85 -5.32 -16.81
N TYR A 86 -13.68 -4.08 -16.36
CA TYR A 86 -12.58 -3.22 -16.82
C TYR A 86 -11.21 -3.75 -16.40
N ILE A 87 -11.07 -4.34 -15.21
CA ILE A 87 -9.82 -4.97 -14.77
C ILE A 87 -9.44 -6.09 -15.76
N ASN A 88 -10.40 -6.96 -16.10
CA ASN A 88 -10.17 -8.07 -17.03
C ASN A 88 -9.83 -7.58 -18.45
N GLU A 89 -10.55 -6.57 -18.96
CA GLU A 89 -10.28 -5.95 -20.27
C GLU A 89 -8.84 -5.39 -20.34
N HIS A 90 -8.42 -4.64 -19.33
CA HIS A 90 -7.07 -4.08 -19.28
C HIS A 90 -6.01 -5.19 -19.17
N GLN A 91 -6.28 -6.24 -18.40
CA GLN A 91 -5.36 -7.37 -18.26
C GLN A 91 -5.14 -8.08 -19.61
N ILE A 92 -6.21 -8.26 -20.38
CA ILE A 92 -6.12 -8.79 -21.75
C ILE A 92 -5.30 -7.84 -22.62
N PHE A 93 -5.64 -6.55 -22.65
CA PHE A 93 -4.93 -5.53 -23.43
C PHE A 93 -3.42 -5.56 -23.18
N VAL A 94 -2.98 -5.53 -21.92
CA VAL A 94 -1.55 -5.56 -21.56
C VAL A 94 -0.89 -6.90 -21.90
N SER A 95 -1.63 -8.02 -21.79
CA SER A 95 -1.10 -9.35 -22.14
C SER A 95 -0.82 -9.50 -23.64
N THR A 96 -1.56 -8.81 -24.50
CA THR A 96 -1.37 -8.88 -25.96
C THR A 96 -0.07 -8.23 -26.44
N GLN A 97 0.55 -7.36 -25.64
CA GLN A 97 1.76 -6.61 -26.02
C GLN A 97 3.06 -7.43 -26.09
N ARG A 98 2.99 -8.78 -26.17
CA ARG A 98 4.15 -9.71 -26.24
C ARG A 98 5.27 -9.40 -25.23
N LYS A 99 4.90 -9.08 -23.99
CA LYS A 99 5.84 -8.87 -22.87
C LYS A 99 5.93 -10.13 -22.00
N ARG A 100 6.98 -10.22 -21.16
CA ARG A 100 7.06 -11.24 -20.10
C ARG A 100 5.88 -11.07 -19.15
N LYS A 101 5.29 -12.17 -18.68
CA LYS A 101 4.12 -12.17 -17.78
C LYS A 101 4.27 -11.24 -16.56
N TRP A 102 5.45 -11.20 -15.94
CA TRP A 102 5.72 -10.31 -14.80
C TRP A 102 5.64 -8.82 -15.20
N ASN A 103 6.20 -8.46 -16.35
CA ASN A 103 6.12 -7.09 -16.86
C ASN A 103 4.66 -6.73 -17.15
N SER A 104 3.89 -7.65 -17.73
CA SER A 104 2.46 -7.43 -17.95
C SER A 104 1.66 -7.21 -16.66
N ALA A 105 1.93 -7.97 -15.59
CA ALA A 105 1.27 -7.75 -14.31
C ALA A 105 1.65 -6.40 -13.68
N GLN A 106 2.92 -6.01 -13.80
CA GLN A 106 3.41 -4.72 -13.30
C GLN A 106 2.80 -3.54 -14.08
N ASP A 107 2.82 -3.62 -15.42
CA ASP A 107 2.26 -2.63 -16.33
C ASP A 107 0.74 -2.52 -16.11
N HIS A 108 0.04 -3.66 -16.04
CA HIS A 108 -1.39 -3.69 -15.71
C HIS A 108 -1.67 -2.93 -14.41
N SER A 109 -0.95 -3.25 -13.34
CA SER A 109 -1.15 -2.57 -12.07
C SER A 109 -0.91 -1.06 -12.21
N LYS A 110 0.24 -0.66 -12.78
CA LYS A 110 0.68 0.74 -12.95
C LYS A 110 -0.28 1.59 -13.76
N ASP A 111 -0.67 1.09 -14.91
CA ASP A 111 -1.32 1.90 -15.94
C ASP A 111 -2.85 1.79 -15.89
N PHE A 112 -3.39 0.80 -15.16
CA PHE A 112 -4.84 0.58 -15.05
C PHE A 112 -5.60 1.83 -14.63
N MET A 113 -5.07 2.60 -13.67
CA MET A 113 -5.77 3.79 -13.15
C MET A 113 -6.02 4.86 -14.21
N GLU A 114 -5.02 5.09 -15.08
CA GLU A 114 -5.09 6.09 -16.14
C GLU A 114 -5.94 5.56 -17.29
N TRP A 115 -5.69 4.31 -17.70
CA TRP A 115 -6.49 3.63 -18.71
C TRP A 115 -7.98 3.58 -18.34
N PHE A 116 -8.31 3.25 -17.09
CA PHE A 116 -9.69 3.16 -16.60
C PHE A 116 -10.41 4.51 -16.65
N ARG A 117 -9.72 5.60 -16.31
CA ARG A 117 -10.29 6.96 -16.44
C ARG A 117 -10.64 7.26 -17.89
N ASP A 118 -9.74 6.96 -18.82
CA ASP A 118 -9.98 7.20 -20.24
C ASP A 118 -11.18 6.39 -20.75
N GLN A 119 -11.34 5.13 -20.32
CA GLN A 119 -12.51 4.30 -20.68
C GLN A 119 -13.82 4.88 -20.14
N VAL A 120 -13.84 5.30 -18.88
CA VAL A 120 -15.04 5.91 -18.28
C VAL A 120 -15.38 7.23 -18.97
N ASP A 121 -14.39 8.08 -19.25
CA ASP A 121 -14.59 9.33 -19.97
C ASP A 121 -15.08 9.10 -21.42
N LEU A 122 -14.63 8.02 -22.07
CA LEU A 122 -15.13 7.62 -23.38
C LEU A 122 -16.61 7.23 -23.30
N LYS A 123 -17.00 6.39 -22.33
CA LYS A 123 -18.39 5.96 -22.15
C LYS A 123 -19.32 7.14 -21.85
N LEU A 124 -18.93 8.05 -20.97
CA LEU A 124 -19.74 9.23 -20.66
C LEU A 124 -20.02 10.10 -21.89
N ARG A 125 -19.04 10.24 -22.79
CA ARG A 125 -19.23 10.98 -24.05
C ARG A 125 -20.08 10.24 -25.08
N GLU A 126 -20.17 8.92 -24.98
CA GLU A 126 -21.05 8.11 -25.83
C GLU A 126 -22.50 8.25 -25.37
N ASP A 127 -22.75 8.20 -24.06
CA ASP A 127 -24.08 8.35 -23.47
C ASP A 127 -24.68 9.75 -23.69
N GLU A 128 -23.87 10.80 -23.87
CA GLU A 128 -24.33 12.17 -24.19
C GLU A 128 -24.77 12.36 -25.66
N ARG A 129 -24.53 11.37 -26.53
CA ARG A 129 -24.85 11.44 -27.98
C ARG A 129 -26.09 10.64 -28.38
N GLU A 130 -26.66 9.86 -27.47
CA GLU A 130 -27.96 9.18 -27.61
C GLU A 130 -29.12 10.01 -27.04
#